data_AF-A0A3P3ZDZ0-F1
#
_entry.id   AF-A0A3P3ZDZ0-F1
#
_cell.length_a   1.000
_cell.length_b   1.000
_cell.length_c   1.000
_cell.angle_alpha   90.00
_cell.angle_beta   90.00
_cell.angle_gamma   90.00
#
_symmetry.space_group_name_H-M   'P 1'
#
loop_
_entity.id
_entity.type
_entity.pdbx_description
1 polymer ?
#
loop_
_entity_poly.entity_id
_entity_poly.type
_entity_poly.pdbx_seq_one_letter_code
_entity_poly.pdbx_strand_id
1 'polypeptide(L)'
;MPEICIRITDIQVGHVLGKGASTLKDIQERTGAKLEILETGPQVRITADDDAKVAAAEAEVKKIVARQEKPDYEGPKGMRLRKEANDLGCLRSKLFDEATKRREAGDHEGANKLVAKGKEAGKNMQARHREAAVAIAWYNNEAKGKGQNFFDMHGLRVEEAMEMLKVRMARLEEQPEGR
;
A
#
# COMPACT_ATOMS: atom_id res chain seq x y z
N MET A 1 -11.72 33.38 16.88
CA MET A 1 -11.79 32.59 15.64
C MET A 1 -10.81 31.45 15.78
N PRO A 2 -11.26 30.23 16.06
CA PRO A 2 -10.38 29.07 16.11
C PRO A 2 -9.67 28.88 14.77
N GLU A 3 -8.37 28.60 14.84
CA GLU A 3 -7.53 28.26 13.70
C GLU A 3 -6.72 27.00 13.99
N ILE A 4 -6.61 26.12 13.00
CA ILE A 4 -5.81 24.89 13.07
C ILE A 4 -4.89 24.82 11.87
N CYS A 5 -3.63 24.50 12.10
CA CYS A 5 -2.64 24.26 11.05
C CYS A 5 -2.27 22.77 11.01
N ILE A 6 -2.54 22.11 9.90
CA ILE A 6 -2.21 20.70 9.67
C ILE A 6 -0.98 20.64 8.76
N ARG A 7 0.09 19.98 9.23
CA ARG A 7 1.27 19.69 8.40
C ARG A 7 0.97 18.49 7.51
N ILE A 8 1.17 18.65 6.20
CA ILE A 8 0.98 17.64 5.17
C ILE A 8 2.22 17.60 4.25
N THR A 9 2.22 16.74 3.23
CA THR A 9 3.28 16.70 2.19
C THR A 9 2.81 17.36 0.89
N ASP A 10 3.73 17.75 0.01
CA ASP A 10 3.38 18.40 -1.28
C ASP A 10 2.45 17.55 -2.15
N ILE A 11 2.62 16.22 -2.09
CA ILE A 11 1.75 15.26 -2.79
C ILE A 11 0.33 15.31 -2.20
N GLN A 12 0.22 15.38 -0.87
CA GLN A 12 -1.07 15.46 -0.18
C GLN A 12 -1.78 16.80 -0.45
N VAL A 13 -1.04 17.91 -0.61
CA VAL A 13 -1.61 19.24 -0.94
C VAL A 13 -2.44 19.16 -2.23
N GLY A 14 -1.89 18.57 -3.29
CA GLY A 14 -2.60 18.41 -4.57
C GLY A 14 -3.89 17.57 -4.45
N HIS A 15 -3.90 16.58 -3.53
CA HIS A 15 -5.07 15.75 -3.27
C HIS A 15 -6.12 16.43 -2.40
N VAL A 16 -5.71 17.22 -1.40
CA VAL A 16 -6.63 18.03 -0.58
C VAL A 16 -7.29 19.12 -1.44
N LEU A 17 -6.56 19.69 -2.39
CA LEU A 17 -7.12 20.60 -3.39
C LEU A 17 -8.09 19.89 -4.34
N GLY A 18 -7.68 18.74 -4.87
CA GLY A 18 -8.37 18.08 -5.97
C GLY A 18 -8.13 18.81 -7.31
N LYS A 19 -8.55 18.19 -8.42
CA LYS A 19 -8.42 18.81 -9.76
C LYS A 19 -9.19 20.14 -9.78
N GLY A 20 -8.48 21.24 -9.98
CA GLY A 20 -9.06 22.58 -10.02
C GLY A 20 -9.63 23.10 -8.69
N ALA A 21 -9.09 22.65 -7.56
CA ALA A 21 -9.56 23.03 -6.21
C ALA A 21 -11.02 22.59 -5.90
N SER A 22 -11.53 21.57 -6.60
CA SER A 22 -12.90 21.04 -6.41
C SER A 22 -13.11 20.53 -4.98
N THR A 23 -12.22 19.67 -4.50
CA THR A 23 -12.30 19.07 -3.16
C THR A 23 -12.16 20.11 -2.05
N LEU A 24 -11.30 21.11 -2.24
CA LEU A 24 -11.19 22.24 -1.29
C LEU A 24 -12.50 23.00 -1.17
N LYS A 25 -13.12 23.36 -2.31
CA LYS A 25 -14.41 24.07 -2.33
C LYS A 25 -15.52 23.25 -1.70
N ASP A 26 -15.59 21.96 -2.01
CA ASP A 26 -16.58 21.05 -1.42
C ASP A 26 -16.43 20.97 0.12
N ILE A 27 -15.20 20.94 0.63
CA ILE A 27 -14.94 20.93 2.09
C ILE A 27 -15.34 22.27 2.70
N GLN A 28 -14.99 23.39 2.07
CA GLN A 28 -15.36 24.73 2.53
C GLN A 28 -16.88 24.91 2.56
N GLU A 29 -17.60 24.41 1.55
CA GLU A 29 -19.06 24.48 1.46
C GLU A 29 -19.75 23.57 2.48
N ARG A 30 -19.24 22.34 2.67
CA ARG A 30 -19.82 21.38 3.63
C ARG A 30 -19.59 21.76 5.08
N THR A 31 -18.43 22.33 5.41
CA THR A 31 -18.04 22.63 6.79
C THR A 31 -18.23 24.09 7.17
N GLY A 32 -18.34 24.99 6.18
CA GLY A 32 -18.36 26.43 6.38
C GLY A 32 -17.04 26.98 6.95
N ALA A 33 -15.96 26.20 6.91
CA ALA A 33 -14.63 26.62 7.32
C ALA A 33 -13.85 27.17 6.11
N LYS A 34 -13.00 28.16 6.34
CA LYS A 34 -12.06 28.69 5.34
C LYS A 34 -10.78 27.86 5.38
N LEU A 35 -10.38 27.29 4.24
CA LEU A 35 -9.14 26.54 4.10
C LEU A 35 -8.14 27.32 3.25
N GLU A 36 -6.96 27.59 3.80
CA GLU A 36 -5.85 28.28 3.13
C GLU A 36 -4.61 27.38 3.16
N ILE A 37 -3.89 27.30 2.04
CA ILE A 37 -2.62 26.57 1.98
C ILE A 37 -1.51 27.59 2.14
N LEU A 38 -0.64 27.37 3.12
CA LEU A 38 0.50 28.25 3.34
C LEU A 38 1.63 27.85 2.38
N GLU A 39 2.23 28.83 1.71
CA GLU A 39 3.36 28.60 0.80
C GLU A 39 4.69 28.42 1.56
N THR A 40 4.74 28.80 2.85
CA THR A 40 5.93 28.71 3.70
C THR A 40 6.29 27.26 4.09
N GLY A 41 5.47 26.29 3.69
CA GLY A 41 5.67 24.86 3.85
C GLY A 41 4.34 24.11 3.67
N PRO A 42 4.32 22.81 3.38
CA PRO A 42 3.10 22.06 3.07
C PRO A 42 2.16 21.97 4.28
N GLN A 43 1.41 23.04 4.52
CA GLN A 43 0.50 23.19 5.65
C GLN A 43 -0.85 23.73 5.16
N VAL A 44 -1.91 23.14 5.69
CA VAL A 44 -3.29 23.61 5.48
C VAL A 44 -3.73 24.30 6.75
N ARG A 45 -4.01 25.60 6.65
CA ARG A 45 -4.63 26.42 7.69
C ARG A 45 -6.14 26.38 7.50
N ILE A 46 -6.84 25.97 8.55
CA ILE A 46 -8.29 25.91 8.61
C ILE A 46 -8.76 26.95 9.62
N THR A 47 -9.64 27.85 9.20
CA THR A 47 -10.17 28.94 10.02
C THR A 47 -11.70 28.92 9.97
N ALA A 48 -12.38 28.92 11.11
CA ALA A 48 -13.84 29.03 11.14
C ALA A 48 -14.32 29.86 12.35
N ASP A 49 -15.61 30.19 12.35
CA ASP A 49 -16.24 30.95 13.44
C ASP A 49 -16.54 30.10 14.68
N ASP A 50 -16.66 28.79 14.50
CA ASP A 50 -17.05 27.81 15.52
C ASP A 50 -16.06 26.66 15.57
N ASP A 51 -15.68 26.23 16.78
CA ASP A 51 -14.71 25.16 17.02
C ASP A 51 -15.22 23.81 16.45
N ALA A 52 -16.54 23.61 16.47
CA ALA A 52 -17.17 22.43 15.87
C ALA A 52 -16.97 22.35 14.35
N LYS A 53 -16.97 23.51 13.65
CA LYS A 53 -16.75 23.59 12.20
C LYS A 53 -15.30 23.33 11.83
N VAL A 54 -14.36 23.84 12.62
CA VAL A 54 -12.93 23.59 12.42
C VAL A 54 -12.61 22.11 12.62
N ALA A 55 -13.14 21.49 13.67
CA ALA A 55 -12.97 20.06 13.92
C ALA A 55 -13.56 19.18 12.81
N ALA A 56 -14.71 19.55 12.24
CA ALA A 56 -15.32 18.84 11.12
C ALA A 56 -14.45 18.92 9.85
N ALA A 57 -13.92 20.11 9.53
CA ALA A 57 -13.01 20.31 8.40
C ALA A 57 -11.68 19.59 8.60
N GLU A 58 -11.11 19.64 9.79
CA GLU A 58 -9.91 18.89 10.16
C GLU A 58 -10.12 17.38 9.98
N ALA A 59 -11.26 16.84 10.43
CA ALA A 59 -11.56 15.42 10.29
C ALA A 59 -11.68 15.00 8.80
N GLU A 60 -12.26 15.83 7.94
CA GLU A 60 -12.32 15.57 6.50
C GLU A 60 -10.94 15.65 5.84
N VAL A 61 -10.14 16.67 6.16
CA VAL A 61 -8.76 16.79 5.65
C VAL A 61 -7.90 15.62 6.12
N LYS A 62 -8.00 15.24 7.41
CA LYS A 62 -7.30 14.06 7.95
C LYS A 62 -7.74 12.77 7.27
N LYS A 63 -9.02 12.60 6.90
CA LYS A 63 -9.46 11.42 6.11
C LYS A 63 -8.83 11.40 4.72
N ILE A 64 -8.75 12.55 4.04
CA ILE A 64 -8.12 12.64 2.72
C ILE A 64 -6.63 12.33 2.83
N VAL A 65 -5.95 12.93 3.81
CA VAL A 65 -4.53 12.69 4.10
C VAL A 65 -4.29 11.21 4.44
N ALA A 66 -5.07 10.62 5.35
CA ALA A 66 -4.94 9.22 5.74
C ALA A 66 -5.22 8.24 4.58
N ARG A 67 -6.19 8.56 3.71
CA ARG A 67 -6.45 7.79 2.49
C ARG A 67 -5.27 7.84 1.52
N GLN A 68 -4.48 8.91 1.52
CA GLN A 68 -3.27 9.06 0.71
C GLN A 68 -2.00 8.51 1.38
N GLU A 69 -1.93 8.45 2.71
CA GLU A 69 -0.82 7.79 3.41
C GLU A 69 -0.84 6.26 3.24
N LYS A 70 -2.03 5.69 2.99
CA LYS A 70 -2.20 4.28 2.64
C LYS A 70 -3.05 4.12 1.38
N PRO A 71 -2.53 4.45 0.20
CA PRO A 71 -3.18 4.04 -1.03
C PRO A 71 -3.18 2.51 -1.00
N ASP A 72 -4.35 1.89 -1.09
CA ASP A 72 -4.47 0.43 -1.20
C ASP A 72 -3.92 -0.01 -2.57
N TYR A 73 -2.59 -0.02 -2.66
CA TYR A 73 -1.85 -0.50 -3.83
C TYR A 73 -2.02 -1.99 -4.01
N GLU A 74 -2.45 -2.72 -2.98
CA GLU A 74 -2.62 -4.17 -3.03
C GLU A 74 -4.01 -4.61 -3.52
N GLY A 75 -5.00 -3.71 -3.48
CA GLY A 75 -6.40 -4.03 -3.78
C GLY A 75 -7.01 -5.07 -2.82
N PRO A 76 -8.34 -5.27 -2.85
CA PRO A 76 -9.03 -6.16 -1.91
C PRO A 76 -8.61 -7.64 -2.05
N LYS A 77 -8.26 -8.07 -3.27
CA LYS A 77 -7.79 -9.44 -3.53
C LYS A 77 -6.32 -9.64 -3.12
N GLY A 78 -5.44 -8.68 -3.38
CA GLY A 78 -4.03 -8.76 -2.97
C GLY A 78 -3.87 -8.72 -1.46
N MET A 79 -4.63 -7.85 -0.77
CA MET A 79 -4.63 -7.78 0.69
C MET A 79 -5.00 -9.12 1.35
N ARG A 80 -6.03 -9.81 0.83
CA ARG A 80 -6.44 -11.14 1.32
C ARG A 80 -5.35 -12.19 1.14
N LEU A 81 -4.77 -12.26 -0.06
CA LEU A 81 -3.71 -13.22 -0.37
C LEU A 81 -2.41 -12.93 0.40
N ARG A 82 -2.07 -11.64 0.61
CA ARG A 82 -0.96 -11.22 1.47
C ARG A 82 -1.18 -11.62 2.91
N LYS A 83 -2.40 -11.47 3.44
CA LYS A 83 -2.75 -11.91 4.78
C LYS A 83 -2.58 -13.42 4.94
N GLU A 84 -3.14 -14.21 4.02
CA GLU A 84 -2.97 -15.68 4.02
C GLU A 84 -1.49 -16.10 3.99
N ALA A 85 -0.69 -15.43 3.17
CA ALA A 85 0.74 -15.71 3.10
C ALA A 85 1.49 -15.28 4.38
N ASN A 86 1.13 -14.15 5.00
CA ASN A 86 1.70 -13.73 6.27
C ASN A 86 1.35 -14.70 7.41
N ASP A 87 0.12 -15.23 7.42
CA ASP A 87 -0.31 -16.24 8.40
C ASP A 87 0.52 -17.53 8.26
N LEU A 88 0.77 -17.97 7.02
CA LEU A 88 1.69 -19.08 6.73
C LEU A 88 3.13 -18.76 7.16
N GLY A 89 3.57 -17.51 7.00
CA GLY A 89 4.87 -17.04 7.47
C GLY A 89 5.00 -17.09 9.00
N CYS A 90 3.95 -16.73 9.72
CA CYS A 90 3.91 -16.84 11.18
C CYS A 90 4.01 -18.31 11.63
N LEU A 91 3.25 -19.20 10.98
CA LEU A 91 3.36 -20.66 11.18
C LEU A 91 4.77 -21.17 10.91
N ARG A 92 5.40 -20.71 9.82
CA ARG A 92 6.77 -21.04 9.46
C ARG A 92 7.74 -20.68 10.59
N SER A 93 7.68 -19.44 11.07
CA SER A 93 8.57 -18.97 12.15
C SER A 93 8.40 -19.80 13.42
N LYS A 94 7.16 -20.09 13.83
CA LYS A 94 6.90 -20.97 14.99
C LYS A 94 7.52 -22.35 14.84
N LEU A 95 7.39 -22.96 13.65
CA LEU A 95 7.99 -24.28 13.37
C LEU A 95 9.51 -24.23 13.43
N PHE A 96 10.14 -23.15 12.96
CA PHE A 96 11.59 -22.97 13.05
C PHE A 96 12.05 -22.69 14.48
N ASP A 97 11.31 -21.93 15.26
CA ASP A 97 11.60 -21.67 16.68
C ASP A 97 11.53 -22.98 17.49
N GLU A 98 10.47 -23.78 17.26
CA GLU A 98 10.34 -25.11 17.88
C GLU A 98 11.44 -26.07 17.42
N ALA A 99 11.79 -26.05 16.14
CA ALA A 99 12.90 -26.86 15.63
C ALA A 99 14.23 -26.49 16.28
N THR A 100 14.48 -25.19 16.49
CA THR A 100 15.70 -24.67 17.12
C THR A 100 15.77 -25.14 18.58
N LYS A 101 14.67 -25.01 19.33
CA LYS A 101 14.56 -25.52 20.71
C LYS A 101 14.81 -27.03 20.81
N ARG A 102 14.28 -27.83 19.88
CA ARG A 102 14.52 -29.29 19.85
C ARG A 102 15.98 -29.62 19.52
N ARG A 103 16.61 -28.83 18.64
CA ARG A 103 18.02 -28.98 18.31
C ARG A 103 18.93 -28.66 19.49
N GLU A 104 18.60 -27.62 20.25
CA GLU A 104 19.28 -27.25 21.50
C GLU A 104 19.10 -28.31 22.59
N ALA A 105 17.93 -28.97 22.63
CA ALA A 105 17.65 -30.09 23.53
C ALA A 105 18.31 -31.42 23.12
N GLY A 106 19.09 -31.46 22.04
CA GLY A 106 19.79 -32.66 21.54
C GLY A 106 18.94 -33.60 20.67
N ASP A 107 17.68 -33.28 20.40
CA ASP A 107 16.81 -34.03 19.48
C ASP A 107 16.96 -33.48 18.04
N HIS A 108 18.01 -33.94 17.37
CA HIS A 108 18.30 -33.56 15.98
C HIS A 108 17.30 -34.15 14.97
N GLU A 109 16.71 -35.31 15.25
CA GLU A 109 15.79 -35.98 14.33
C GLU A 109 14.42 -35.30 14.33
N GLY A 110 13.90 -34.97 15.52
CA GLY A 110 12.68 -34.19 15.68
C GLY A 110 12.82 -32.76 15.15
N ALA A 111 13.98 -32.13 15.37
CA ALA A 111 14.30 -30.82 14.79
C ALA A 111 14.29 -30.85 13.25
N ASN A 112 14.91 -31.85 12.62
CA ASN A 112 14.93 -31.98 11.15
C ASN A 112 13.51 -32.17 10.56
N LYS A 113 12.64 -32.94 11.23
CA LYS A 113 11.23 -33.09 10.82
C LYS A 113 10.48 -31.76 10.88
N LEU A 114 10.70 -30.95 11.91
CA LEU A 114 10.09 -29.62 12.02
C LEU A 114 10.66 -28.63 11.00
N VAL A 115 11.98 -28.67 10.73
CA VAL A 115 12.62 -27.88 9.66
C VAL A 115 12.04 -28.24 8.29
N ALA A 116 11.82 -29.52 8.00
CA ALA A 116 11.21 -29.94 6.74
C ALA A 116 9.80 -29.35 6.57
N LYS A 117 8.97 -29.43 7.63
CA LYS A 117 7.64 -28.80 7.65
C LYS A 117 7.71 -27.27 7.51
N GLY A 118 8.70 -26.63 8.15
CA GLY A 118 8.94 -25.20 8.01
C GLY A 118 9.34 -24.80 6.59
N LYS A 119 10.16 -25.62 5.91
CA LYS A 119 10.52 -25.40 4.49
C LYS A 119 9.31 -25.56 3.58
N GLU A 120 8.46 -26.54 3.81
CA GLU A 120 7.23 -26.75 3.05
C GLU A 120 6.22 -25.61 3.23
N ALA A 121 6.01 -25.16 4.47
CA ALA A 121 5.23 -23.97 4.78
C ALA A 121 5.81 -22.72 4.10
N GLY A 122 7.14 -22.59 4.05
CA GLY A 122 7.82 -21.52 3.34
C GLY A 122 7.59 -21.53 1.82
N LYS A 123 7.57 -22.71 1.19
CA LYS A 123 7.23 -22.85 -0.25
C LYS A 123 5.78 -22.45 -0.51
N ASN A 124 4.84 -22.91 0.31
CA ASN A 124 3.42 -22.56 0.19
C ASN A 124 3.19 -21.06 0.40
N MET A 125 3.90 -20.45 1.36
CA MET A 125 3.90 -19.00 1.57
C MET A 125 4.40 -18.24 0.33
N GLN A 126 5.54 -18.65 -0.25
CA GLN A 126 6.06 -18.03 -1.47
C GLN A 126 5.09 -18.14 -2.65
N ALA A 127 4.46 -19.30 -2.84
CA ALA A 127 3.44 -19.49 -3.87
C ALA A 127 2.26 -18.51 -3.69
N ARG A 128 1.76 -18.37 -2.45
CA ARG A 128 0.67 -17.43 -2.13
C ARG A 128 1.07 -15.96 -2.27
N HIS A 129 2.30 -15.61 -1.93
CA HIS A 129 2.85 -14.28 -2.21
C HIS A 129 2.94 -14.00 -3.71
N ARG A 130 3.35 -14.98 -4.51
CA ARG A 130 3.40 -14.86 -5.97
C ARG A 130 2.02 -14.68 -6.59
N GLU A 131 1.04 -15.45 -6.15
CA GLU A 131 -0.37 -15.29 -6.55
C GLU A 131 -0.91 -13.91 -6.16
N ALA A 132 -0.56 -13.42 -4.95
CA ALA A 132 -0.90 -12.06 -4.52
C ALA A 132 -0.27 -11.02 -5.45
N ALA A 133 1.02 -11.14 -5.75
CA ALA A 133 1.74 -10.23 -6.64
C ALA A 133 1.12 -10.14 -8.03
N VAL A 134 0.73 -11.27 -8.63
CA VAL A 134 0.04 -11.26 -9.93
C VAL A 134 -1.29 -10.51 -9.85
N ALA A 135 -2.07 -10.74 -8.79
CA ALA A 135 -3.35 -10.04 -8.59
C ALA A 135 -3.16 -8.53 -8.36
N ILE A 136 -2.14 -8.14 -7.61
CA ILE A 136 -1.77 -6.74 -7.33
C ILE A 136 -1.31 -6.05 -8.62
N ALA A 137 -0.40 -6.68 -9.36
CA ALA A 137 0.12 -6.16 -10.62
C ALA A 137 -0.98 -6.00 -11.66
N TRP A 138 -1.92 -6.96 -11.74
CA TRP A 138 -3.09 -6.86 -12.61
C TRP A 138 -3.97 -5.67 -12.24
N TYR A 139 -4.29 -5.52 -10.94
CA TYR A 139 -5.10 -4.41 -10.44
C TYR A 139 -4.45 -3.04 -10.68
N ASN A 140 -3.13 -2.94 -10.53
CA ASN A 140 -2.44 -1.66 -10.71
C ASN A 140 -2.20 -1.29 -12.17
N ASN A 141 -2.00 -2.27 -13.05
CA ASN A 141 -1.59 -2.01 -14.43
C ASN A 141 -2.76 -2.12 -15.43
N GLU A 142 -3.52 -3.21 -15.38
CA GLU A 142 -4.59 -3.45 -16.37
C GLU A 142 -5.87 -2.72 -15.99
N ALA A 143 -6.25 -2.68 -14.71
CA ALA A 143 -7.50 -2.03 -14.30
C ALA A 143 -7.45 -0.50 -14.33
N LYS A 144 -6.25 0.12 -14.27
CA LYS A 144 -6.08 1.59 -14.28
C LYS A 144 -5.84 2.18 -15.69
N GLY A 145 -5.77 1.36 -16.73
CA GLY A 145 -5.78 1.81 -18.13
C GLY A 145 -4.60 2.69 -18.56
N LYS A 146 -3.43 2.59 -17.91
CA LYS A 146 -2.27 3.48 -18.16
C LYS A 146 -1.41 3.12 -19.38
N GLY A 147 -1.89 2.25 -20.27
CA GLY A 147 -1.17 1.84 -21.49
C GLY A 147 -0.09 0.77 -21.28
N GLN A 148 0.50 0.29 -22.37
CA GLN A 148 1.43 -0.86 -22.35
C GLN A 148 2.81 -0.50 -21.75
N ASN A 149 3.24 0.75 -21.90
CA ASN A 149 4.56 1.25 -21.48
C ASN A 149 4.62 1.66 -19.99
N PHE A 150 3.51 1.60 -19.26
CA PHE A 150 3.46 1.93 -17.85
C PHE A 150 3.46 0.66 -16.98
N PHE A 151 4.31 0.64 -15.95
CA PHE A 151 4.38 -0.45 -14.98
C PHE A 151 4.43 0.09 -13.55
N ASP A 152 3.34 -0.07 -12.82
CA ASP A 152 3.19 0.21 -11.41
C ASP A 152 3.63 -1.01 -10.59
N MET A 153 4.71 -0.85 -9.85
CA MET A 153 5.30 -1.85 -8.97
C MET A 153 4.85 -1.72 -7.51
N HIS A 154 4.02 -0.73 -7.17
CA HIS A 154 3.60 -0.55 -5.79
C HIS A 154 2.81 -1.76 -5.29
N GLY A 155 3.10 -2.18 -4.04
CA GLY A 155 2.52 -3.40 -3.45
C GLY A 155 3.20 -4.71 -3.85
N LEU A 156 4.20 -4.67 -4.75
CA LEU A 156 5.06 -5.83 -5.07
C LEU A 156 6.32 -5.82 -4.21
N ARG A 157 6.80 -7.01 -3.84
CA ARG A 157 8.15 -7.19 -3.27
C ARG A 157 9.18 -7.11 -4.39
N VAL A 158 10.43 -6.82 -4.04
CA VAL A 158 11.53 -6.63 -5.02
C VAL A 158 11.66 -7.82 -5.97
N GLU A 159 11.66 -9.05 -5.46
CA GLU A 159 11.78 -10.25 -6.29
C GLU A 159 10.59 -10.41 -7.26
N GLU A 160 9.38 -10.14 -6.78
CA GLU A 160 8.14 -10.24 -7.56
C GLU A 160 8.10 -9.15 -8.66
N ALA A 161 8.52 -7.93 -8.32
CA ALA A 161 8.62 -6.83 -9.26
C ALA A 161 9.61 -7.13 -10.40
N MET A 162 10.75 -7.76 -10.07
CA MET A 162 11.76 -8.16 -11.05
C MET A 162 11.27 -9.26 -11.99
N GLU A 163 10.54 -10.27 -11.49
CA GLU A 163 9.94 -11.30 -12.34
C GLU A 163 8.91 -10.71 -13.30
N MET A 164 8.01 -9.88 -12.78
CA MET A 164 6.94 -9.26 -13.58
C MET A 164 7.50 -8.29 -14.63
N LEU A 165 8.56 -7.55 -14.28
CA LEU A 165 9.26 -6.69 -15.22
C LEU A 165 9.86 -7.50 -16.37
N LYS A 166 10.54 -8.62 -16.09
CA LYS A 166 11.11 -9.49 -17.13
C LYS A 166 10.05 -10.02 -18.09
N VAL A 167 8.91 -10.47 -17.56
CA VAL A 167 7.78 -10.93 -18.38
C VAL A 167 7.25 -9.81 -19.28
N ARG A 168 7.19 -8.58 -18.77
CA ARG A 168 6.68 -7.43 -19.52
C ARG A 168 7.68 -6.93 -20.55
N MET A 169 8.98 -6.94 -20.25
CA MET A 169 10.04 -6.65 -21.22
C MET A 169 10.01 -7.66 -22.37
N ALA A 170 9.89 -8.96 -22.08
CA ALA A 170 9.78 -9.99 -23.11
C ALA A 170 8.57 -9.75 -24.04
N ARG A 171 7.41 -9.36 -23.48
CA ARG A 171 6.23 -9.00 -24.30
C ARG A 171 6.44 -7.77 -25.18
N LEU A 172 7.24 -6.80 -24.73
CA LEU A 172 7.55 -5.60 -25.51
C LEU A 172 8.60 -5.91 -26.58
N GLU A 173 9.57 -6.78 -26.29
CA GLU A 173 10.55 -7.28 -27.26
C GLU A 173 9.90 -8.14 -28.36
N GLU A 174 8.84 -8.88 -28.04
CA GLU A 174 8.04 -9.64 -29.02
C GLU A 174 7.10 -8.77 -29.88
N GLN A 175 6.85 -7.50 -29.49
CA GLN A 175 6.16 -6.56 -30.35
C GLN A 175 7.18 -5.93 -31.31
N PRO A 176 7.16 -6.24 -32.62
CA PRO A 176 8.03 -5.55 -33.56
C PRO A 176 7.68 -4.06 -33.52
N GLU A 177 8.66 -3.22 -33.21
CA GLU A 177 8.56 -1.78 -33.36
C GLU A 177 8.23 -1.46 -34.82
N GLY A 178 6.96 -1.18 -35.11
CA GLY A 178 6.56 -0.82 -36.47
C GLY A 178 5.09 -0.99 -36.78
N ARG A 179 4.26 -0.02 -36.38
CA ARG A 179 3.25 0.55 -37.28
C ARG A 179 2.91 1.98 -36.93
#